data_AF-A0AA96LMV4-F1
#
_entry.id   AF-A0AA96LMV4-F1
#
_cell.length_a   1.000
_cell.length_b   1.000
_cell.length_c   1.000
_cell.angle_alpha   90.00
_cell.angle_beta   90.00
_cell.angle_gamma   90.00
#
_symmetry.space_group_name_H-M   'P 1'
#
loop_
_entity.id
_entity.type
_entity.pdbx_description
1 polymer ?
#
loop_
_entity_poly.entity_id
_entity_poly.type
_entity_poly.pdbx_seq_one_letter_code
_entity_poly.pdbx_strand_id
1 'polypeptide(L)' 'MNPIFMILFLLIVAGTCLIDRSMLRMARAGNKFIYGLTVCLILVIFFCEYFQVHIPMPTYFFIRVVTPWFARVLGI' A
#
# COMPACT_ATOMS: atom_id res chain seq x y z
N MET A 1 14.22 5.86 1.19
CA MET A 1 13.66 6.44 2.44
C MET A 1 14.73 6.51 3.52
N ASN A 2 14.70 7.49 4.43
CA ASN A 2 15.57 7.45 5.61
C ASN A 2 15.18 6.26 6.52
N PRO A 3 16.15 5.59 7.17
CA PRO A 3 15.90 4.40 7.98
C PRO A 3 14.92 4.64 9.14
N ILE A 4 14.88 5.87 9.67
CA ILE A 4 13.92 6.27 10.71
C ILE A 4 12.48 6.17 10.19
N PHE A 5 12.20 6.67 8.98
CA PHE A 5 10.86 6.60 8.38
C PHE A 5 10.45 5.16 8.05
N MET A 6 11.40 4.29 7.69
CA MET A 6 11.13 2.88 7.45
C MET A 6 10.66 2.15 8.71
N ILE A 7 11.35 2.36 9.84
CA ILE A 7 10.97 1.77 11.12
C ILE A 7 9.62 2.31 11.59
N LEU A 8 9.40 3.61 11.44
CA LEU A 8 8.14 4.25 11.82
C LEU A 8 6.96 3.72 10.98
N PHE A 9 7.19 3.51 9.68
CA PHE A 9 6.20 2.90 8.79
C PHE A 9 5.86 1.46 9.22
N LEU A 10 6.87 0.63 9.51
CA LEU A 10 6.65 -0.73 10.01
C LEU A 10 5.88 -0.74 11.33
N LEU A 11 6.17 0.18 12.25
CA LEU A 11 5.43 0.31 13.51
C LEU A 11 3.97 0.69 13.29
N ILE A 12 3.68 1.61 12.38
CA ILE A 12 2.30 1.99 12.03
C ILE A 12 1.56 0.80 11.40
N VAL A 13 2.19 0.09 10.46
CA VAL A 13 1.60 -1.10 9.82
C VAL A 13 1.35 -2.21 10.85
N ALA A 14 2.27 -2.44 11.78
CA ALA A 14 2.09 -3.40 12.86
C ALA A 14 0.95 -2.99 13.79
N GLY A 15 0.89 -1.72 14.19
CA GLY A 15 -0.16 -1.18 15.04
C GLY A 15 -1.55 -1.29 14.41
N THR A 16 -1.68 -0.91 13.14
CA THR A 16 -2.93 -1.05 12.38
C THR A 16 -3.34 -2.52 12.26
N CYS A 17 -2.42 -3.43 11.94
CA CYS A 17 -2.69 -4.87 11.94
C CYS A 17 -3.21 -5.41 13.28
N LEU A 18 -2.69 -4.93 14.41
CA LEU A 18 -3.17 -5.35 15.74
C LEU A 18 -4.59 -4.86 16.03
N ILE A 19 -4.90 -3.61 15.69
CA ILE A 19 -6.23 -3.04 15.84
C ILE A 19 -7.22 -3.76 14.91
N ASP A 20 -6.86 -3.89 13.64
CA ASP A 20 -7.69 -4.52 12.61
C ASP A 20 -7.91 -5.99 12.89
N ARG A 21 -6.96 -6.70 13.52
CA ARG A 21 -7.14 -8.12 13.93
C ARG A 21 -8.38 -8.33 14.79
N SER A 22 -8.72 -7.35 15.65
CA SER A 22 -9.92 -7.42 16.49
C SER A 22 -11.21 -7.33 15.66
N MET A 23 -11.24 -6.41 14.68
CA MET A 23 -12.38 -6.23 13.76
C MET A 23 -12.48 -7.36 12.74
N LEU A 24 -11.35 -7.85 12.23
CA LEU A 24 -11.29 -8.96 11.31
C LEU A 24 -11.83 -10.24 11.94
N ARG A 25 -11.72 -10.43 13.26
CA ARG A 25 -12.19 -11.67 13.92
C ARG A 25 -13.67 -11.94 13.64
N MET A 26 -14.48 -10.88 13.60
CA MET A 26 -15.92 -10.90 13.31
C MET A 26 -16.26 -10.81 11.80
N ALA A 27 -15.27 -10.57 10.93
CA ALA A 27 -15.48 -10.43 9.49
C ALA A 27 -15.58 -11.78 8.75
N ARG A 28 -16.30 -11.77 7.63
CA ARG A 28 -16.39 -12.92 6.70
C ARG A 28 -15.00 -13.34 6.20
N ALA A 29 -14.83 -14.63 5.91
CA ALA A 29 -13.56 -15.19 5.46
C ALA A 29 -12.95 -14.47 4.23
N GLY A 30 -13.80 -13.99 3.31
CA GLY A 30 -13.36 -13.20 2.15
C GLY A 30 -12.68 -11.88 2.54
N ASN A 31 -13.23 -11.14 3.50
CA ASN A 31 -12.61 -9.88 3.96
C ASN A 31 -11.28 -10.12 4.67
N LYS A 32 -11.15 -11.23 5.41
CA LYS A 32 -9.87 -11.63 6.02
C LYS A 32 -8.81 -11.91 4.96
N PHE A 33 -9.20 -12.61 3.89
CA PHE A 33 -8.30 -12.93 2.79
C PHE A 33 -7.87 -11.68 2.02
N ILE A 34 -8.81 -10.81 1.65
CA ILE A 34 -8.51 -9.55 0.95
C ILE A 34 -7.57 -8.68 1.80
N TYR A 35 -7.88 -8.47 3.08
CA TYR A 35 -7.04 -7.69 3.98
C TYR A 35 -5.62 -8.26 4.09
N GLY A 36 -5.48 -9.59 4.28
CA GLY A 36 -4.17 -10.24 4.31
C GLY A 36 -3.40 -10.05 3.00
N LEU A 37 -4.10 -10.11 1.86
CA LEU A 37 -3.52 -9.88 0.55
C LEU A 37 -3.05 -8.43 0.40
N THR A 38 -3.84 -7.44 0.85
CA THR A 38 -3.47 -6.02 0.83
C THR A 38 -2.24 -5.75 1.70
N VAL A 39 -2.20 -6.29 2.94
CA VAL A 39 -1.05 -6.13 3.84
C VAL A 39 0.20 -6.79 3.25
N CYS A 40 0.06 -7.99 2.66
CA CYS A 40 1.16 -8.66 1.98
C CYS A 40 1.69 -7.82 0.82
N LEU A 41 0.80 -7.24 0.01
CA LEU A 41 1.17 -6.40 -1.12
C LEU A 41 1.90 -5.12 -0.67
N ILE A 42 1.44 -4.49 0.43
CA ILE A 42 2.13 -3.35 1.05
C ILE A 42 3.53 -3.72 1.53
N LEU A 43 3.68 -4.88 2.18
CA LEU A 43 4.99 -5.36 2.63
C LEU A 43 5.93 -5.65 1.45
N VAL A 44 5.43 -6.28 0.39
CA VAL A 44 6.22 -6.55 -0.84
C VAL A 44 6.70 -5.24 -1.46
N ILE A 45 5.83 -4.24 -1.60
CA ILE A 45 6.22 -2.91 -2.10
C ILE A 45 7.28 -2.29 -1.20
N PHE A 46 7.11 -2.37 0.12
CA PHE A 46 8.07 -1.86 1.09
C PHE A 46 9.44 -2.54 0.97
N PHE A 47 9.48 -3.86 0.77
CA PHE A 47 10.73 -4.59 0.54
C PHE A 47 11.37 -4.20 -0.80
N CYS A 48 10.59 -4.05 -1.87
CA CYS A 48 11.13 -3.57 -3.14
C CYS A 48 11.79 -2.19 -3.02
N GLU A 49 11.14 -1.25 -2.31
CA GLU A 49 11.71 0.06 -1.97
C GLU A 49 12.96 -0.04 -1.08
N TYR A 50 12.96 -0.96 -0.10
CA TYR A 50 14.10 -1.18 0.78
C TYR A 50 15.34 -1.70 0.04
N PHE A 51 15.15 -2.67 -0.86
CA PHE A 51 16.23 -3.25 -1.67
C PHE A 51 16.66 -2.36 -2.84
N GLN A 52 16.10 -1.15 -2.97
CA GLN A 52 16.27 -0.26 -4.12
C GLN A 52 16.05 -1.00 -5.45
N VAL A 53 15.12 -1.97 -5.45
CA VAL A 53 14.67 -2.59 -6.67
C VAL A 53 13.91 -1.50 -7.40
N HIS A 54 14.54 -0.91 -8.40
CA HIS A 54 13.92 0.02 -9.32
C HIS A 54 12.79 -0.73 -10.05
N ILE A 55 11.61 -0.75 -9.45
CA ILE A 55 10.38 -1.06 -10.18
C ILE A 55 10.25 0.12 -11.15
N PRO A 56 10.41 -0.08 -12.46
CA PRO A 56 10.24 1.00 -13.40
C PRO A 56 8.80 1.48 -13.25
N MET A 57 8.64 2.66 -12.65
CA MET A 57 7.34 3.29 -12.56
C MET A 57 6.82 3.38 -14.00
N PRO A 58 5.62 2.85 -14.31
CA PRO A 58 5.09 2.91 -15.66
C PRO A 58 4.62 4.34 -15.91
N THR A 59 5.58 5.24 -16.07
CA THR A 59 5.41 6.68 -16.28
C THR A 59 4.48 6.95 -17.46
N TYR A 60 4.55 6.11 -18.49
CA TYR A 60 3.61 6.14 -19.61
C TYR A 60 2.15 5.93 -19.19
N PHE A 61 1.88 4.94 -18.33
CA PHE A 61 0.53 4.68 -17.80
C PHE A 61 0.05 5.82 -16.90
N PHE A 62 0.92 6.31 -16.02
CA PHE A 62 0.57 7.41 -15.12
C PHE A 62 0.23 8.69 -15.88
N ILE A 63 1.09 9.10 -16.82
CA ILE A 63 0.91 10.35 -17.58
C ILE A 63 -0.31 10.29 -18.49
N ARG A 64 -0.57 9.14 -19.14
CA ARG A 64 -1.66 9.06 -20.14
C ARG A 64 -3.00 8.62 -19.59
N VAL A 65 -3.03 7.89 -18.48
CA VAL A 65 -4.28 7.33 -17.95
C VAL A 65 -4.64 7.97 -16.63
N VAL A 66 -3.71 8.00 -15.68
CA VAL A 66 -3.98 8.46 -14.32
C VAL A 66 -4.08 9.98 -14.25
N THR A 67 -3.13 10.72 -14.82
CA THR A 67 -3.11 12.19 -14.79
C THR A 67 -4.36 12.81 -15.44
N PRO A 68 -4.80 12.38 -16.64
CA PRO A 68 -5.99 12.95 -17.27
C PRO A 68 -7.28 12.56 -16.57
N TRP A 69 -7.35 11.33 -16.03
CA TRP A 69 -8.49 10.91 -15.21
C TRP A 69 -8.59 11.74 -13.93
N PHE A 70 -7.47 11.97 -13.25
CA PHE A 70 -7.42 12.75 -12.03
C PHE A 70 -7.71 14.24 -12.26
N ALA A 71 -7.19 14.82 -13.35
CA ALA A 71 -7.54 16.19 -13.77
C ALA A 71 -9.06 16.33 -13.98
N ARG A 72 -9.67 15.34 -14.64
CA ARG A 72 -11.12 15.31 -14.87
C ARG A 72 -11.93 15.19 -13.57
N VAL A 73 -11.42 14.47 -12.57
CA VAL A 73 -12.03 14.38 -11.22
C VAL A 73 -11.89 15.70 -10.46
N LEU A 74 -10.77 16.41 -10.63
CA LEU A 74 -10.53 17.73 -10.01
C LEU A 74 -11.25 18.89 -10.73
N GLY A 75 -11.82 18.66 -11.91
CA GLY A 75 -12.56 19.67 -12.67
C GLY A 75 -11.67 20.68 -13.42
N ILE A 76 -10.43 20.30 -13.71
CA ILE A 76 -9.45 21.08 -14.50
C ILE A 76 -9.37 20.51 -15.92
#